data_AF-A0A356KC42-F1
#
_entry.id   AF-A0A356KC42-F1
#
_cell.length_a   1.000
_cell.length_b   1.000
_cell.length_c   1.000
_cell.angle_alpha   90.00
_cell.angle_beta   90.00
_cell.angle_gamma   90.00
#
_symmetry.space_group_name_H-M   'P 1'
#
loop_
_entity.id
_entity.type
_entity.pdbx_description
1 polymer ?
#
loop_
_entity_poly.entity_id
_entity_poly.type
_entity_poly.pdbx_seq_one_letter_code
_entity_poly.pdbx_strand_id
1 'polypeptide(L)'
;MRPRFHLELDQSRDELLERLRGRLACEGCPCKATVSDTCVVVEITPRLRHFWSPQLSFELSEEEGRTVLHGLFGPNPNVWTMVLAAYAALGFSGGFAALLGFSQRLIGQPAWGLWLAAAAA
;
A
#
# COMPACT_ATOMS: atom_id res chain seq x y z
N MET A 1 9.82 -1.85 -9.29
CA MET A 1 10.31 -3.13 -8.74
C MET A 1 9.95 -3.18 -7.26
N ARG A 2 9.51 -4.34 -6.75
CA ARG A 2 9.15 -4.55 -5.33
C ARG A 2 10.28 -5.38 -4.69
N PRO A 3 11.27 -4.75 -4.01
CA PRO A 3 12.42 -5.48 -3.50
C PRO A 3 11.96 -6.55 -2.51
N ARG A 4 12.39 -7.78 -2.78
CA ARG A 4 12.19 -8.94 -1.92
C ARG A 4 13.56 -9.43 -1.48
N PHE A 5 13.67 -9.82 -0.23
CA PHE A 5 14.86 -10.48 0.27
C PHE A 5 14.47 -11.69 1.10
N HIS A 6 15.28 -12.74 1.01
CA HIS A 6 15.22 -13.90 1.89
C HIS A 6 16.52 -13.95 2.69
N LEU A 7 16.42 -14.29 3.97
CA LEU A 7 17.56 -14.47 4.86
C LEU A 7 17.33 -15.74 5.66
N GLU A 8 18.25 -16.69 5.55
CA GLU A 8 18.31 -17.86 6.44
C GLU A 8 19.14 -17.48 7.67
N LEU A 9 18.58 -17.74 8.85
CA LEU A 9 19.20 -17.41 10.13
C LEU A 9 19.17 -18.64 11.02
N ASP A 10 20.32 -18.95 11.62
CA ASP A 10 20.46 -20.05 12.61
C ASP A 10 19.92 -19.67 14.01
N GLN A 11 19.25 -18.52 14.14
CA GLN A 11 18.61 -18.06 15.38
C GLN A 11 17.16 -18.55 15.41
N SER A 12 16.63 -18.83 16.61
CA SER A 12 15.22 -19.14 16.76
C SER A 12 14.36 -17.91 16.43
N ARG A 13 13.13 -18.13 15.95
CA ARG A 13 12.18 -17.05 15.64
C ARG A 13 12.02 -16.08 16.80
N ASP A 14 11.92 -16.60 18.01
CA ASP A 14 11.64 -15.80 19.21
C ASP A 14 12.84 -14.94 19.61
N GLU A 15 14.06 -15.46 19.52
CA GLU A 15 15.30 -14.68 19.73
C GLU A 15 15.41 -13.53 18.73
N LEU A 16 15.05 -13.79 17.46
CA LEU A 16 15.07 -12.77 16.43
C LEU A 16 14.07 -11.64 16.71
N LEU A 17 12.86 -12.01 17.13
CA LEU A 17 11.80 -11.06 17.52
C LEU A 17 12.21 -10.22 18.72
N GLU A 18 12.81 -10.82 19.75
CA GLU A 18 13.33 -10.08 20.91
C GLU A 18 14.42 -9.10 20.52
N ARG A 19 15.38 -9.53 19.68
CA ARG A 19 16.47 -8.68 19.22
C ARG A 19 15.97 -7.50 18.38
N LEU A 20 14.96 -7.74 17.55
CA LEU A 20 14.28 -6.70 16.78
C LEU A 20 13.57 -5.71 17.71
N ARG A 21 12.77 -6.20 18.66
CA ARG A 21 12.11 -5.36 19.67
C ARG A 21 13.11 -4.51 20.43
N GLY A 22 14.23 -5.09 20.88
CA GLY A 22 15.29 -4.37 21.58
C GLY A 22 15.92 -3.26 20.74
N ARG A 23 16.19 -3.48 19.45
CA ARG A 23 16.75 -2.47 18.55
C ARG A 23 15.75 -1.38 18.15
N LEU A 24 14.47 -1.74 18.04
CA LEU A 24 13.39 -0.82 17.68
C LEU A 24 12.88 0.00 18.88
N ALA A 25 13.15 -0.45 20.11
CA ALA A 25 12.83 0.25 21.36
C ALA A 25 13.84 1.35 21.75
N CYS A 26 14.92 1.55 20.99
CA CYS A 26 15.87 2.62 21.27
C CYS A 26 15.23 4.01 21.14
N GLU A 27 15.49 4.90 22.10
CA GLU A 27 15.05 6.29 22.04
C GLU A 27 15.58 6.98 20.78
N GLY A 28 14.66 7.53 19.97
CA GLY A 28 15.01 8.21 18.72
C GLY A 28 15.01 7.35 17.46
N CYS A 29 14.53 6.10 17.51
CA CYS A 29 14.40 5.30 16.29
C CYS A 29 13.44 5.96 15.28
N PRO A 30 13.84 6.19 14.02
CA PRO A 30 12.98 6.78 12.99
C PRO A 30 11.87 5.81 12.53
N CYS A 31 11.94 4.55 12.97
CA CYS A 31 11.05 3.48 12.57
C CYS A 31 10.27 2.95 13.78
N LYS A 32 9.02 2.58 13.55
CA LYS A 32 8.15 1.88 14.48
C LYS A 32 7.88 0.48 13.93
N ALA A 33 8.03 -0.55 14.75
CA ALA A 33 7.65 -1.90 14.41
C ALA A 33 6.33 -2.30 15.07
N THR A 34 5.49 -2.96 14.31
CA THR A 34 4.31 -3.69 14.77
C THR A 34 4.62 -5.17 14.60
N VAL A 35 4.70 -5.89 15.71
CA VAL A 35 5.05 -7.31 15.73
C VAL A 35 3.78 -8.13 15.95
N SER A 36 3.49 -9.05 15.04
CA SER A 36 2.54 -10.15 15.22
C SER A 36 3.31 -11.48 15.25
N ASP A 37 2.64 -12.59 15.57
CA ASP A 37 3.31 -13.90 15.81
C ASP A 37 4.15 -14.40 14.62
N THR A 38 3.72 -14.13 13.39
CA THR A 38 4.38 -14.58 12.16
C THR A 38 4.76 -13.46 11.21
N CYS A 39 4.13 -12.28 11.36
CA CYS A 39 4.33 -11.14 10.48
C CYS A 39 4.79 -9.94 11.30
N VAL A 40 5.86 -9.30 10.88
CA VAL A 40 6.36 -8.06 11.47
C VAL A 40 6.35 -6.98 10.42
N VAL A 41 5.83 -5.84 10.82
CA VAL A 41 5.65 -4.70 9.93
C VAL A 41 6.38 -3.51 10.52
N VAL A 42 7.39 -3.03 9.81
CA VAL A 42 8.19 -1.86 10.17
C VAL A 42 7.77 -0.69 9.29
N GLU A 43 7.33 0.37 9.93
CA GLU A 43 6.92 1.62 9.31
C GLU A 43 7.77 2.78 9.83
N ILE A 44 7.79 3.89 9.10
CA ILE A 44 8.38 5.14 9.59
C ILE A 44 7.49 5.74 10.68
N THR A 45 8.08 6.27 11.75
CA THR A 45 7.38 6.93 12.86
C THR A 45 6.45 8.02 12.34
N PRO A 46 5.22 8.19 12.88
CA PRO A 46 4.21 9.10 12.34
C PRO A 46 4.68 10.55 12.12
N ARG A 47 5.61 11.04 12.95
CA ARG A 47 6.19 12.38 12.84
C ARG A 47 7.05 12.59 11.60
N LEU A 48 7.67 11.54 11.07
CA LEU A 48 8.54 11.55 9.89
C LEU A 48 7.89 10.91 8.67
N ARG A 49 6.70 10.32 8.84
CA ARG A 49 5.99 9.56 7.82
C ARG A 49 5.36 10.51 6.80
N HIS A 50 5.68 10.29 5.55
CA HIS A 50 5.06 10.94 4.40
C HIS A 50 4.15 9.97 3.67
N PHE A 51 3.31 10.49 2.78
CA PHE A 51 2.36 9.68 2.01
C PHE A 51 3.04 8.55 1.20
N TRP A 52 4.25 8.80 0.69
CA TRP A 52 5.04 7.86 -0.10
C TRP A 52 6.04 7.05 0.72
N SER A 53 5.99 7.14 2.05
CA SER A 53 6.93 6.41 2.89
C SER A 53 6.79 4.90 2.70
N PRO A 54 7.89 4.19 2.45
CA PRO A 54 7.85 2.75 2.32
C PRO A 54 7.56 2.09 3.66
N GLN A 55 7.01 0.88 3.58
CA GLN A 55 6.77 -0.03 4.67
C GLN A 55 7.54 -1.32 4.38
N LEU A 56 8.19 -1.85 5.42
CA LEU A 56 8.87 -3.14 5.35
C LEU A 56 8.01 -4.16 6.09
N SER A 57 7.50 -5.14 5.37
CA SER A 57 6.83 -6.30 5.95
C SER A 57 7.78 -7.48 5.87
N PHE A 58 7.92 -8.25 6.94
CA PHE A 58 8.62 -9.52 6.88
C PHE A 58 7.87 -10.62 7.61
N GLU A 59 7.92 -11.80 7.03
CA GLU A 59 7.35 -13.02 7.57
C GLU A 59 8.48 -13.94 8.02
N LEU A 60 8.26 -14.60 9.15
CA LEU A 60 9.19 -15.55 9.73
C LEU A 60 8.56 -16.94 9.61
N SER A 61 9.24 -17.84 8.90
CA SER A 61 8.88 -19.25 8.80
C SER A 61 10.02 -20.12 9.33
N GLU A 62 9.70 -21.20 10.02
CA GLU A 62 10.69 -22.20 10.40
C GLU A 62 10.63 -23.35 9.37
N GLU A 63 11.73 -23.58 8.66
CA GLU A 63 11.91 -24.70 7.73
C GLU A 63 13.12 -25.53 8.18
N GLU A 64 12.93 -26.83 8.37
CA GLU A 64 14.01 -27.80 8.65
C GLU A 64 14.96 -27.42 9.81
N GLY A 65 14.45 -26.70 10.82
CA GLY A 65 15.23 -26.26 11.98
C GLY A 65 16.01 -24.96 11.77
N ARG A 66 15.79 -24.25 10.66
CA ARG A 66 16.30 -22.91 10.38
C ARG A 66 15.16 -21.91 10.31
N THR A 67 15.41 -20.68 10.73
CA THR A 67 14.45 -19.58 10.58
C THR A 67 14.69 -18.88 9.25
N VAL A 68 13.69 -18.91 8.36
CA VAL A 68 13.70 -18.19 7.10
C VAL A 68 12.91 -16.90 7.26
N LEU A 69 13.56 -15.77 6.98
CA LEU A 69 12.95 -14.45 6.98
C LEU A 69 12.67 -14.01 5.54
N HIS A 70 11.39 -13.80 5.23
CA HIS A 70 10.93 -13.29 3.95
C HIS A 70 10.57 -11.81 4.08
N GLY A 71 11.42 -10.92 3.55
CA GLY A 71 11.22 -9.48 3.60
C GLY A 71 10.66 -8.90 2.30
N LEU A 72 9.75 -7.95 2.44
CA LEU A 72 9.01 -7.33 1.36
C LEU A 72 8.87 -5.82 1.61
N PHE A 73 9.51 -5.03 0.75
CA PHE A 73 9.29 -3.58 0.74
C PHE A 73 8.05 -3.24 -0.07
N GLY A 74 7.06 -2.61 0.58
CA GLY A 74 5.80 -2.19 -0.02
C GLY A 74 5.54 -0.69 0.18
N PRO A 75 4.75 -0.07 -0.71
CA PRO A 75 4.17 1.24 -0.42
C PRO A 75 3.11 1.12 0.68
N ASN A 76 2.82 2.23 1.36
CA ASN A 76 1.71 2.29 2.29
C ASN A 76 0.37 1.94 1.58
N PRO A 77 -0.51 1.11 2.16
CA PRO A 77 -1.81 0.75 1.58
C PRO A 77 -2.64 1.95 1.11
N ASN A 78 -2.51 3.10 1.78
CA ASN A 78 -3.22 4.35 1.45
C ASN A 78 -2.93 4.87 0.04
N VAL A 79 -1.74 4.56 -0.52
CA VAL A 79 -1.39 4.95 -1.90
C VAL A 79 -2.35 4.28 -2.88
N TRP A 80 -2.65 2.99 -2.67
CA TRP A 80 -3.56 2.27 -3.56
C TRP A 80 -5.01 2.74 -3.39
N THR A 81 -5.44 3.02 -2.17
CA THR A 81 -6.77 3.61 -1.91
C THR A 81 -6.93 4.96 -2.62
N MET A 82 -5.91 5.81 -2.63
CA MET A 82 -5.93 7.08 -3.36
C MET A 82 -6.09 6.87 -4.87
N VAL A 83 -5.32 5.94 -5.44
CA VAL A 83 -5.41 5.64 -6.88
C VAL A 83 -6.79 5.09 -7.22
N LEU A 84 -7.31 4.14 -6.44
CA LEU A 84 -8.67 3.62 -6.59
C LEU A 84 -9.72 4.73 -6.50
N ALA A 85 -9.60 5.62 -5.53
CA ALA A 85 -10.52 6.76 -5.37
C ALA A 85 -10.47 7.71 -6.57
N ALA A 86 -9.29 7.96 -7.14
CA ALA A 86 -9.13 8.77 -8.35
C ALA A 86 -9.81 8.12 -9.56
N TYR A 87 -9.62 6.81 -9.77
CA TYR A 87 -10.31 6.07 -10.82
C TYR A 87 -11.83 6.05 -10.61
N ALA A 88 -12.29 5.88 -9.38
CA ALA A 88 -13.71 5.95 -9.06
C ALA A 88 -14.28 7.33 -9.41
N ALA A 89 -13.61 8.41 -9.00
CA ALA A 89 -14.02 9.78 -9.31
C ALA A 89 -14.09 10.06 -10.82
N LEU A 90 -13.10 9.58 -11.59
CA LEU A 90 -13.11 9.67 -13.06
C LEU A 90 -14.28 8.87 -13.66
N GLY A 91 -14.50 7.63 -13.21
CA GLY A 91 -15.60 6.79 -13.67
C GLY A 91 -16.97 7.40 -13.38
N PHE A 92 -17.18 7.94 -12.16
CA PHE A 92 -18.41 8.65 -11.82
C PHE A 92 -18.60 9.90 -12.69
N SER A 93 -17.53 10.68 -12.90
CA SER A 93 -17.58 11.89 -13.73
C SER A 93 -17.89 11.56 -15.19
N GLY A 94 -17.26 10.53 -15.75
CA GLY A 94 -17.51 10.03 -17.10
C GLY A 94 -18.93 9.48 -17.26
N GLY A 95 -19.42 8.71 -16.29
CA GLY A 95 -20.79 8.20 -16.27
C GLY A 95 -21.83 9.33 -16.22
N PHE A 96 -21.61 10.35 -15.40
CA PHE A 96 -22.49 11.52 -15.35
C PHE A 96 -22.47 12.32 -16.65
N ALA A 97 -21.30 12.53 -17.24
CA ALA A 97 -21.15 13.20 -18.54
C ALA A 97 -21.86 12.41 -19.67
N ALA A 98 -21.80 11.07 -19.63
CA ALA A 98 -22.48 10.21 -20.59
C ALA A 98 -24.02 10.33 -20.46
N LEU A 99 -24.55 10.33 -19.23
CA LEU A 99 -25.98 10.54 -18.98
C LEU A 99 -26.46 11.91 -19.48
N LEU A 100 -25.69 12.98 -19.18
CA LEU A 100 -25.98 14.32 -19.69
C LEU A 100 -25.95 14.39 -21.21
N GLY A 101 -24.91 13.81 -21.83
CA GLY A 101 -24.78 13.77 -23.28
C GLY A 101 -25.90 12.99 -23.97
N PHE A 102 -26.34 11.88 -23.37
CA PHE A 102 -27.48 11.12 -23.86
C PHE A 102 -28.79 11.92 -23.74
N SER A 103 -29.01 12.59 -22.60
CA SER A 103 -30.16 13.48 -22.40
C SER A 103 -30.20 14.63 -23.43
N GLN A 104 -29.05 15.26 -23.69
CA GLN A 104 -28.93 16.32 -24.72
C GLN A 104 -29.29 15.81 -26.11
N ARG A 105 -28.84 14.59 -26.45
CA ARG A 105 -29.14 13.94 -27.74
C ARG A 105 -30.63 13.64 -27.91
N LEU A 106 -31.32 13.27 -26.83
CA LEU A 106 -32.77 13.05 -26.85
C LEU A 106 -33.57 14.35 -27.07
N ILE A 107 -33.08 15.49 -26.57
CA ILE A 107 -33.72 16.81 -26.71
C ILE A 107 -33.33 17.51 -28.02
N GLY A 108 -32.49 16.88 -28.86
CA GLY A 108 -32.02 17.46 -30.12
C GLY A 108 -30.99 18.57 -29.93
N GLN A 109 -30.42 18.72 -28.73
CA GLN A 109 -29.33 19.65 -28.45
C GLN A 109 -27.97 19.06 -28.81
N PRO A 110 -26.95 19.90 -29.10
CA PRO A 110 -25.59 19.43 -29.30
C PRO A 110 -25.09 18.70 -28.04
N ALA A 111 -24.72 17.43 -28.21
CA ALA A 111 -24.37 16.51 -27.13
C ALA A 111 -22.92 16.71 -26.65
N TRP A 112 -22.57 17.91 -26.19
CA TRP A 112 -21.24 18.22 -25.65
C TRP A 112 -20.88 17.36 -24.43
N GLY A 113 -21.87 16.87 -23.69
CA GLY A 113 -21.66 15.91 -22.61
C GLY A 113 -20.99 14.60 -23.07
N LEU A 114 -21.25 14.15 -24.30
CA LEU A 114 -20.60 12.94 -24.85
C LEU A 114 -19.12 13.16 -25.14
N TRP A 115 -18.74 14.38 -25.55
CA TRP A 115 -17.33 14.74 -25.76
C TRP A 115 -16.56 14.79 -24.44
N LEU A 116 -17.17 15.30 -23.37
CA LEU A 116 -16.58 15.25 -22.03
C LEU A 116 -16.49 13.84 -21.47
N ALA A 117 -17.49 12.99 -21.72
CA ALA A 117 -17.44 11.59 -21.33
C ALA A 117 -16.29 10.84 -22.04
N ALA A 118 -16.09 11.11 -23.33
CA ALA A 118 -14.98 10.54 -24.10
C ALA A 118 -13.60 11.03 -23.65
N ALA A 119 -13.49 12.28 -23.19
CA ALA A 119 -12.24 12.83 -22.65
C ALA A 119 -11.91 12.33 -21.23
N ALA A 120 -12.91 11.81 -20.50
CA ALA A 120 -12.76 11.28 -19.15
C ALA A 120 -12.49 9.76 -19.11
N ALA A 121 -12.50 9.08 -20.27
CA ALA A 121 -12.25 7.66 -20.46
C ALA A 121 -10.83 7.41 -20.99
#